data_AF-A0A929Z489-F1
#
_entry.id   AF-A0A929Z489-F1
#
_cell.length_a   1.000
_cell.length_b   1.000
_cell.length_c   1.000
_cell.angle_alpha   90.00
_cell.angle_beta   90.00
_cell.angle_gamma   90.00
#
_symmetry.space_group_name_H-M   'P 1'
#
loop_
_entity.id
_entity.type
_entity.pdbx_description
1 polymer ?
#
loop_
_entity_poly.entity_id
_entity_poly.type
_entity_poly.pdbx_seq_one_letter_code
_entity_poly.pdbx_strand_id
1 'polypeptide(L)'
;CNAFFDRKKEANAGVYEEEQTNLTKKLDVIARLQQLADEGSEQLQQAVKALQTEWAAIGHVPFRKKEKIYRTYRNLCDKIYDTLHREAGRRRVDNIARRAAQTGGSEVQRLQRAYESKKAEIQTYETNLTFLNSKSKAGNSLVADIERRIQTLRNDLEIIAEKIKEVQG
;
A
#
# COMPACT_ATOMS: atom_id res chain seq x y z
N CYS A 1 9.44 -37.57 -41.17
CA CYS A 1 8.52 -36.80 -40.30
C CYS A 1 9.27 -35.94 -39.27
N ASN A 2 10.36 -35.23 -39.65
CA ASN A 2 11.20 -34.48 -38.69
C ASN A 2 10.94 -32.96 -38.72
N ALA A 3 10.52 -32.41 -39.86
CA ALA A 3 10.30 -30.98 -40.05
C ALA A 3 9.20 -30.35 -39.16
N PHE A 4 8.28 -31.13 -38.60
CA PHE A 4 7.28 -30.61 -37.65
C PHE A 4 7.89 -30.39 -36.26
N PHE A 5 8.77 -31.30 -35.80
CA PHE A 5 9.45 -31.20 -34.52
C PHE A 5 10.57 -30.15 -34.55
N ASP A 6 11.29 -30.05 -35.67
CA ASP A 6 12.38 -29.07 -35.82
C ASP A 6 11.86 -27.62 -35.84
N ARG A 7 10.80 -27.34 -36.63
CA ARG A 7 10.14 -26.01 -36.62
C ARG A 7 9.51 -25.68 -35.27
N LYS A 8 8.97 -26.68 -34.57
CA LYS A 8 8.43 -26.50 -33.21
C LYS A 8 9.54 -26.20 -32.19
N LYS A 9 10.73 -26.79 -32.38
CA LYS A 9 11.90 -26.56 -31.51
C LYS A 9 12.48 -25.17 -31.72
N GLU A 10 12.59 -24.71 -32.97
CA GLU A 10 13.04 -23.35 -33.32
C GLU A 10 12.05 -22.28 -32.82
N ALA A 11 10.74 -22.50 -33.02
CA ALA A 11 9.72 -21.59 -32.50
C ALA A 11 9.72 -21.52 -30.96
N ASN A 12 9.93 -22.65 -30.28
CA ASN A 12 10.04 -22.68 -28.82
C ASN A 12 11.34 -22.04 -28.29
N ALA A 13 12.42 -22.03 -29.06
CA ALA A 13 13.67 -21.38 -28.69
C ALA A 13 13.51 -19.86 -28.63
N GLY A 14 12.87 -19.25 -29.63
CA GLY A 14 12.57 -17.81 -29.63
C GLY A 14 11.65 -17.38 -28.48
N VAL A 15 10.63 -18.18 -28.18
CA VAL A 15 9.73 -17.94 -27.03
C VAL A 15 10.50 -18.01 -25.71
N TYR A 16 11.41 -18.97 -25.56
CA TYR A 16 12.23 -19.09 -24.36
C TYR A 16 13.15 -17.87 -24.16
N GLU A 17 13.81 -17.39 -25.21
CA GLU A 17 14.66 -16.20 -25.16
C GLU A 17 13.86 -14.92 -24.83
N GLU A 18 12.67 -14.77 -25.42
CA GLU A 18 11.77 -13.66 -25.10
C GLU A 18 11.31 -13.70 -23.64
N GLU A 19 10.94 -14.88 -23.13
CA GLU A 19 10.58 -15.08 -21.73
C GLU A 19 11.74 -14.74 -20.76
N GLN A 20 12.98 -15.11 -21.09
CA GLN A 20 14.15 -14.74 -20.27
C GLN A 20 14.44 -13.23 -20.33
N THR A 21 14.21 -12.60 -21.49
CA THR A 21 14.34 -11.15 -21.65
C THR A 21 13.29 -10.42 -20.80
N ASN A 22 12.04 -10.86 -20.86
CA ASN A 22 10.94 -10.33 -20.04
C ASN A 22 11.20 -10.55 -18.55
N LEU A 23 11.76 -11.71 -18.19
CA LEU A 23 12.17 -12.01 -16.82
C LEU A 23 13.19 -10.98 -16.32
N THR A 24 14.23 -10.71 -17.10
CA THR A 24 15.28 -9.75 -16.75
C THR A 24 14.71 -8.35 -16.56
N LYS A 25 13.84 -7.89 -17.46
CA LYS A 25 13.14 -6.61 -17.34
C LYS A 25 12.27 -6.53 -16.08
N LYS A 26 11.53 -7.59 -15.73
CA LYS A 26 10.72 -7.61 -14.49
C LYS A 26 11.59 -7.58 -13.24
N LEU A 27 12.75 -8.23 -13.25
CA LEU A 27 13.70 -8.17 -12.14
C LEU A 27 14.32 -6.76 -12.00
N ASP A 28 14.60 -6.08 -13.11
CA ASP A 28 15.07 -4.69 -13.09
C ASP A 28 14.04 -3.74 -12.47
N VAL A 29 12.77 -3.86 -12.87
CA VAL A 29 11.67 -3.10 -12.25
C VAL A 29 11.59 -3.34 -10.74
N ILE A 30 11.75 -4.59 -10.29
CA ILE A 30 11.77 -4.94 -8.87
C ILE A 30 12.96 -4.29 -8.15
N ALA A 31 14.15 -4.30 -8.75
CA ALA A 31 15.34 -3.67 -8.17
C ALA A 31 15.16 -2.15 -8.03
N ARG A 32 14.59 -1.49 -9.05
CA ARG A 32 14.27 -0.06 -9.01
C ARG A 32 13.19 0.26 -7.98
N LEU A 33 12.17 -0.58 -7.83
CA LEU A 33 11.17 -0.45 -6.76
C LEU A 33 11.79 -0.60 -5.36
N GLN A 34 12.72 -1.54 -5.19
CA GLN A 34 13.44 -1.73 -3.93
C GLN A 34 14.26 -0.50 -3.57
N GLN A 35 15.02 0.05 -4.53
CA GLN A 35 15.79 1.27 -4.34
C GLN A 35 14.91 2.45 -3.92
N LEU A 36 13.77 2.63 -4.61
CA LEU A 36 12.79 3.67 -4.25
C LEU A 36 12.20 3.49 -2.84
N ALA A 37 12.02 2.24 -2.39
CA ALA A 37 11.52 1.95 -1.05
C ALA A 37 12.54 2.30 0.04
N ASP A 38 13.84 2.25 -0.27
CA ASP A 38 14.91 2.48 0.69
C ASP A 38 15.37 3.95 0.73
N GLU A 39 15.43 4.62 -0.43
CA GLU A 39 15.90 6.01 -0.53
C GLU A 39 14.84 7.03 -0.08
N GLY A 40 13.55 6.75 -0.35
CA GLY A 40 12.49 7.73 -0.17
C GLY A 40 12.61 8.91 -1.15
N SER A 41 11.50 9.33 -1.75
CA SER A 41 11.51 10.45 -2.69
C SER A 41 10.22 11.27 -2.57
N GLU A 42 10.30 12.59 -2.75
CA GLU A 42 9.10 13.43 -2.86
C GLU A 42 8.20 13.02 -4.02
N GLN A 43 8.76 12.38 -5.05
CA GLN A 43 8.05 11.87 -6.22
C GLN A 43 7.85 10.35 -6.18
N LEU A 44 8.01 9.72 -5.01
CA LEU A 44 7.93 8.27 -4.84
C LEU A 44 6.66 7.67 -5.44
N GLN A 45 5.50 8.32 -5.23
CA GLN A 45 4.23 7.86 -5.80
C GLN A 45 4.21 7.89 -7.34
N GLN A 46 4.80 8.92 -7.97
CA GLN A 46 4.85 9.04 -9.43
C GLN A 46 5.84 8.03 -10.03
N ALA A 47 7.00 7.87 -9.40
CA ALA A 47 8.01 6.89 -9.81
C ALA A 47 7.50 5.45 -9.72
N VAL A 48 6.82 5.09 -8.62
CA VAL A 48 6.16 3.78 -8.48
C VAL A 48 5.13 3.58 -9.57
N LYS A 49 4.26 4.58 -9.84
CA LYS A 49 3.24 4.46 -10.89
C LYS A 49 3.85 4.22 -12.27
N ALA A 50 4.96 4.90 -12.61
CA ALA A 50 5.67 4.67 -13.87
C ALA A 50 6.21 3.23 -13.97
N LEU A 51 6.80 2.71 -12.89
CA LEU A 51 7.29 1.34 -12.81
C LEU A 51 6.17 0.30 -12.88
N GLN A 52 4.98 0.59 -12.36
CA GLN A 52 3.80 -0.28 -12.51
C GLN A 52 3.32 -0.34 -13.96
N THR A 53 3.36 0.78 -14.69
CA THR A 53 3.06 0.82 -16.12
C THR A 53 4.09 0.03 -16.91
N GLU A 54 5.38 0.18 -16.60
CA GLU A 54 6.47 -0.59 -17.19
C GLU A 54 6.28 -2.09 -16.94
N TRP A 55 5.99 -2.48 -15.70
CA TRP A 55 5.70 -3.87 -15.32
C TRP A 55 4.56 -4.48 -16.14
N ALA A 56 3.48 -3.72 -16.32
CA ALA A 56 2.29 -4.15 -17.07
C ALA A 56 2.56 -4.30 -18.57
N ALA A 57 3.47 -3.49 -19.12
CA ALA A 57 3.89 -3.56 -20.52
C ALA A 57 4.81 -4.77 -20.80
N ILE A 58 5.50 -5.31 -19.79
CA ILE A 58 6.36 -6.48 -19.96
C ILE A 58 5.51 -7.76 -20.06
N GLY A 59 5.74 -8.51 -21.15
CA GLY A 59 5.03 -9.74 -21.48
C GLY A 59 5.23 -10.91 -20.51
N HIS A 60 4.98 -12.12 -21.02
CA HIS A 60 5.06 -13.33 -20.22
C HIS A 60 6.49 -13.66 -19.79
N VAL A 61 6.59 -14.26 -18.59
CA VAL A 61 7.85 -14.76 -18.01
C VAL A 61 7.72 -16.26 -17.79
N PRO A 62 8.84 -16.99 -17.62
CA PRO A 62 8.80 -18.44 -17.48
C PRO A 62 7.88 -18.85 -16.34
N PHE A 63 6.96 -19.77 -16.60
CA PHE A 63 5.90 -20.18 -15.67
C PHE A 63 6.42 -20.49 -14.26
N ARG A 64 7.57 -21.18 -14.18
CA ARG A 64 8.24 -21.55 -12.92
C ARG A 64 8.62 -20.36 -12.03
N LYS A 65 8.89 -19.19 -12.62
CA LYS A 65 9.35 -17.99 -11.89
C LYS A 65 8.26 -16.93 -11.73
N LYS A 66 7.21 -16.99 -12.56
CA LYS A 66 6.11 -16.00 -12.62
C LYS A 66 5.55 -15.65 -11.25
N GLU A 67 5.16 -16.66 -10.47
CA GLU A 67 4.46 -16.44 -9.20
C GLU A 67 5.36 -15.82 -8.13
N LYS A 68 6.61 -16.28 -8.03
CA LYS A 68 7.61 -15.73 -7.10
C LYS A 68 7.87 -14.25 -7.38
N ILE A 69 8.06 -13.92 -8.65
CA ILE A 69 8.37 -12.55 -9.11
C ILE A 69 7.19 -11.62 -8.89
N TYR A 70 5.98 -12.08 -9.21
CA TYR A 70 4.77 -11.32 -8.96
C TYR A 70 4.56 -11.03 -7.46
N ARG A 71 4.78 -12.03 -6.60
CA ARG A 71 4.71 -11.84 -5.14
C ARG A 71 5.73 -10.82 -4.64
N THR A 72 6.99 -10.93 -5.05
CA THR A 72 8.04 -9.97 -4.66
C THR A 72 7.67 -8.55 -5.09
N TYR A 73 7.25 -8.37 -6.34
CA TYR A 73 6.78 -7.09 -6.86
C TYR A 73 5.60 -6.54 -6.04
N ARG A 74 4.57 -7.37 -5.80
CA ARG A 74 3.37 -6.94 -5.07
C ARG A 74 3.70 -6.49 -3.65
N ASN A 75 4.51 -7.27 -2.93
CA ASN A 75 4.94 -6.96 -1.57
C ASN A 75 5.74 -5.65 -1.51
N LEU A 76 6.59 -5.35 -2.50
CA LEU A 76 7.31 -4.08 -2.56
C LEU A 76 6.37 -2.90 -2.80
N CYS A 77 5.44 -3.03 -3.74
CA CYS A 77 4.42 -2.00 -3.93
C CYS A 77 3.63 -1.76 -2.63
N ASP A 78 3.19 -2.82 -1.95
CA ASP A 78 2.45 -2.70 -0.68
C ASP A 78 3.29 -1.99 0.39
N LYS A 79 4.56 -2.38 0.58
CA LYS A 79 5.47 -1.72 1.53
C LYS A 79 5.62 -0.21 1.24
N ILE A 80 5.76 0.16 -0.03
CA ILE A 80 5.91 1.57 -0.41
C ILE A 80 4.62 2.35 -0.12
N TYR A 81 3.46 1.82 -0.49
CA TYR A 81 2.18 2.49 -0.23
C TYR A 81 1.86 2.58 1.27
N ASP A 82 2.20 1.55 2.05
CA ASP A 82 2.06 1.58 3.51
C ASP A 82 2.93 2.69 4.12
N THR A 83 4.17 2.83 3.64
CA THR A 83 5.09 3.90 4.07
C THR A 83 4.51 5.28 3.74
N LEU A 84 4.08 5.50 2.49
CA LEU A 84 3.43 6.75 2.07
C LEU A 84 2.17 7.06 2.88
N HIS A 85 1.36 6.03 3.18
CA HIS A 85 0.14 6.20 3.95
C HIS A 85 0.44 6.57 5.42
N ARG A 86 1.44 5.96 6.03
CA ARG A 86 1.91 6.30 7.38
C ARG A 86 2.48 7.70 7.44
N GLU A 87 3.30 8.11 6.49
CA GLU A 87 3.84 9.47 6.43
C GLU A 87 2.72 10.52 6.29
N ALA A 88 1.74 10.26 5.42
CA ALA A 88 0.57 11.11 5.31
C ALA A 88 -0.23 11.17 6.62
N GLY A 89 -0.40 10.03 7.30
CA GLY A 89 -0.99 9.96 8.64
C GLY A 89 -0.24 10.77 9.68
N ARG A 90 1.08 10.66 9.71
CA ARG A 90 1.95 11.42 10.62
C ARG A 90 1.79 12.92 10.42
N ARG A 91 1.79 13.38 9.16
CA ARG A 91 1.51 14.79 8.82
C ARG A 91 0.12 15.23 9.27
N ARG A 92 -0.91 14.39 9.14
CA ARG A 92 -2.26 14.70 9.65
C ARG A 92 -2.26 14.85 11.16
N VAL A 93 -1.67 13.91 11.87
CA VAL A 93 -1.57 13.91 13.34
C VAL A 93 -0.76 15.10 13.85
N ASP A 94 0.35 15.44 13.20
CA ASP A 94 1.14 16.62 13.54
C ASP A 94 0.33 17.92 13.39
N ASN A 95 -0.48 18.03 12.34
CA ASN A 95 -1.39 19.17 12.17
C ASN A 95 -2.47 19.22 13.26
N ILE A 96 -3.01 18.07 13.68
CA ILE A 96 -3.97 17.98 14.80
C ILE A 96 -3.29 18.42 16.10
N ALA A 97 -2.10 17.92 16.40
CA ALA A 97 -1.33 18.27 17.58
C ALA A 97 -1.01 19.77 17.61
N ARG A 98 -0.61 20.36 16.48
CA ARG A 98 -0.38 21.81 16.34
C ARG A 98 -1.64 22.64 16.60
N ARG A 99 -2.80 22.21 16.08
CA ARG A 99 -4.08 22.89 16.35
C ARG A 99 -4.48 22.77 17.83
N ALA A 100 -4.29 21.59 18.43
CA ALA A 100 -4.53 21.39 19.85
C ALA A 100 -3.57 22.22 20.74
N ALA A 101 -2.35 22.51 20.25
CA ALA A 101 -1.40 23.36 20.98
C ALA A 101 -1.92 24.79 21.20
N GLN A 102 -2.77 25.29 20.29
CA GLN A 102 -3.44 26.59 20.42
C GLN A 102 -4.45 26.62 21.58
N THR A 103 -4.90 25.45 22.07
CA THR A 103 -5.92 25.31 23.12
C THR A 103 -5.32 25.24 24.54
N GLY A 104 -3.99 25.38 24.69
CA GLY A 104 -3.28 25.27 25.98
C GLY A 104 -3.15 23.83 26.52
N GLY A 105 -2.45 23.65 27.65
CA GLY A 105 -2.21 22.36 28.30
C GLY A 105 -0.93 21.62 27.87
N SER A 106 -0.60 20.51 28.55
CA SER A 106 0.57 19.68 28.24
C SER A 106 0.40 18.95 26.90
N GLU A 107 1.51 18.75 26.17
CA GLU A 107 1.52 17.99 24.91
C GLU A 107 0.92 16.58 25.06
N VAL A 108 1.25 15.88 26.15
CA VAL A 108 0.69 14.56 26.48
C VAL A 108 -0.84 14.62 26.61
N GLN A 109 -1.36 15.61 27.36
CA GLN A 109 -2.80 15.76 27.56
C GLN A 109 -3.55 16.11 26.27
N ARG A 110 -2.89 16.81 25.33
CA ARG A 110 -3.46 17.13 24.03
C ARG A 110 -3.52 15.89 23.13
N LEU A 111 -2.43 15.12 23.07
CA LEU A 111 -2.38 13.87 22.31
C LEU A 111 -3.38 12.84 22.86
N GLN A 112 -3.51 12.74 24.19
CA GLN A 112 -4.48 11.84 24.82
C GLN A 112 -5.93 12.21 24.46
N ARG A 113 -6.26 13.50 24.42
CA ARG A 113 -7.60 13.96 23.99
C ARG A 113 -7.86 13.66 22.52
N ALA A 114 -6.87 13.86 21.65
CA ALA A 114 -6.97 13.52 20.24
C ALA A 114 -7.17 12.00 20.03
N TYR A 115 -6.47 11.18 20.82
CA TYR A 115 -6.61 9.72 20.82
C TYR A 115 -8.03 9.28 21.19
N GLU A 116 -8.57 9.77 22.32
CA GLU A 116 -9.92 9.40 22.76
C GLU A 116 -11.00 9.87 21.77
N SER A 117 -10.83 11.06 21.18
CA SER A 117 -11.75 11.55 20.15
C SER A 117 -11.78 10.64 18.92
N LYS A 118 -10.61 10.21 18.44
CA LYS A 118 -10.49 9.29 17.29
C LYS A 118 -11.08 7.92 17.59
N LYS A 119 -10.85 7.40 18.80
CA LYS A 119 -11.43 6.15 19.29
C LYS A 119 -12.95 6.19 19.31
N ALA A 120 -13.55 7.28 19.80
CA ALA A 120 -15.00 7.48 19.80
C ALA A 120 -15.59 7.59 18.37
N GLU A 121 -14.88 8.26 17.46
CA GLU A 121 -15.27 8.35 16.05
C GLU A 121 -15.29 6.96 15.38
N ILE A 122 -14.26 6.14 15.61
CA ILE A 122 -14.21 4.74 15.13
C ILE A 122 -15.40 3.93 15.65
N GLN A 123 -15.66 3.96 16.96
CA GLN A 123 -16.76 3.21 17.56
C GLN A 123 -18.13 3.58 16.96
N THR A 124 -18.31 4.87 16.64
CA THR A 124 -19.53 5.36 15.98
C THR A 124 -19.65 4.78 14.57
N TYR A 125 -18.57 4.80 13.78
CA TYR A 125 -18.56 4.19 12.46
C TYR A 125 -18.76 2.68 12.48
N GLU A 126 -18.17 1.96 13.44
CA GLU A 126 -18.38 0.53 13.62
C GLU A 126 -19.83 0.20 13.97
N THR A 127 -20.44 0.96 14.89
CA THR A 127 -21.86 0.82 15.24
C THR A 127 -22.76 1.04 14.01
N ASN A 128 -22.47 2.08 13.22
CA ASN A 128 -23.18 2.38 11.98
C ASN A 128 -23.00 1.25 10.95
N LEU A 129 -21.79 0.70 10.82
CA LEU A 129 -21.49 -0.41 9.91
C LEU A 129 -22.28 -1.67 10.29
N THR A 130 -22.36 -2.01 11.59
CA THR A 130 -23.19 -3.12 12.09
C THR A 130 -24.67 -2.93 11.73
N PHE A 131 -25.19 -1.70 11.84
CA PHE A 131 -26.58 -1.38 11.46
C PHE A 131 -26.83 -1.47 9.94
N LEU A 132 -25.86 -1.08 9.11
CA LEU A 132 -25.98 -1.13 7.65
C LEU A 132 -25.84 -2.56 7.09
N ASN A 133 -24.93 -3.35 7.65
CA ASN A 133 -24.73 -4.76 7.25
C ASN A 133 -25.91 -5.66 7.67
N SER A 134 -26.65 -5.31 8.73
CA SER A 134 -27.85 -6.05 9.15
C SER A 134 -29.10 -5.73 8.31
N LYS A 135 -29.08 -4.67 7.48
CA LYS A 135 -30.27 -4.17 6.77
C LYS A 135 -30.21 -4.18 5.24
N SER A 136 -29.11 -4.54 4.57
CA SER A 136 -29.05 -4.46 3.09
C SER A 136 -28.36 -5.63 2.40
N LYS A 137 -29.00 -6.14 1.32
CA LYS A 137 -28.38 -7.04 0.32
C LYS A 137 -27.71 -6.29 -0.85
N ALA A 138 -27.70 -4.95 -0.83
CA ALA A 138 -27.33 -4.12 -2.00
C ALA A 138 -26.63 -2.80 -1.62
N GLY A 139 -25.71 -2.82 -0.66
CA GLY A 139 -25.05 -1.62 -0.12
C GLY A 139 -23.52 -1.61 -0.21
N ASN A 140 -22.92 -2.18 -1.27
CA ASN A 140 -21.46 -2.41 -1.29
C ASN A 140 -20.60 -1.12 -1.28
N SER A 141 -21.05 -0.01 -1.86
CA SER A 141 -20.22 1.21 -1.96
C SER A 141 -20.15 2.01 -0.65
N LEU A 142 -21.29 2.24 0.02
CA LEU A 142 -21.32 2.97 1.29
C LEU A 142 -20.60 2.20 2.40
N VAL A 143 -20.79 0.88 2.44
CA VAL A 143 -20.07 -0.01 3.35
C VAL A 143 -18.56 0.11 3.12
N ALA A 144 -18.11 0.04 1.86
CA ALA A 144 -16.70 0.21 1.52
C ALA A 144 -16.16 1.61 1.88
N ASP A 145 -16.96 2.66 1.76
CA ASP A 145 -16.56 4.02 2.18
C ASP A 145 -16.35 4.12 3.69
N ILE A 146 -17.26 3.54 4.47
CA ILE A 146 -17.17 3.50 5.94
C ILE A 146 -15.97 2.66 6.38
N GLU A 147 -15.75 1.51 5.77
CA GLU A 147 -14.58 0.65 6.04
C GLU A 147 -13.26 1.39 5.76
N ARG A 148 -13.16 2.08 4.61
CA ARG A 148 -11.98 2.92 4.29
C ARG A 148 -11.78 4.04 5.30
N ARG A 149 -12.86 4.66 5.78
CA ARG A 149 -12.80 5.71 6.79
C ARG A 149 -12.33 5.17 8.14
N ILE A 150 -12.88 4.05 8.60
CA ILE A 150 -12.46 3.35 9.82
C ILE A 150 -10.97 3.02 9.73
N GLN A 151 -10.49 2.48 8.61
CA GLN A 151 -9.07 2.16 8.45
C GLN A 151 -8.17 3.39 8.56
N THR A 152 -8.57 4.51 7.94
CA THR A 152 -7.82 5.78 8.05
C THR A 152 -7.76 6.26 9.50
N LEU A 153 -8.88 6.20 10.23
CA LEU A 153 -8.94 6.62 11.63
C LEU A 153 -8.11 5.71 12.54
N ARG A 154 -8.10 4.40 12.30
CA ARG A 154 -7.26 3.43 13.01
C ARG A 154 -5.78 3.72 12.80
N ASN A 155 -5.37 4.02 11.57
CA ASN A 155 -3.99 4.39 11.26
C ASN A 155 -3.59 5.70 11.97
N ASP A 156 -4.45 6.72 11.94
CA ASP A 156 -4.21 7.97 12.69
C ASP A 156 -4.10 7.71 14.21
N LEU A 157 -4.93 6.82 14.75
CA LEU A 157 -4.92 6.44 16.16
C LEU A 157 -3.64 5.71 16.57
N GLU A 158 -3.12 4.81 15.73
CA GLU A 158 -1.84 4.12 15.93
C GLU A 158 -0.68 5.14 16.02
N ILE A 159 -0.64 6.08 15.09
CA ILE A 159 0.39 7.14 15.06
C ILE A 159 0.31 8.05 16.28
N ILE A 160 -0.91 8.42 16.73
CA ILE A 160 -1.07 9.19 17.97
C ILE A 160 -0.55 8.39 19.17
N ALA A 161 -0.84 7.09 19.23
CA ALA A 161 -0.37 6.23 20.31
C ALA A 161 1.16 6.10 20.35
N GLU A 162 1.81 5.98 19.18
CA GLU A 162 3.28 6.02 19.07
C GLU A 162 3.84 7.34 19.60
N LYS A 163 3.27 8.47 19.18
CA LYS A 163 3.72 9.80 19.63
C LYS A 163 3.54 10.02 21.13
N ILE A 164 2.46 9.49 21.72
CA ILE A 164 2.27 9.52 23.18
C ILE A 164 3.39 8.77 23.89
N LYS A 165 3.77 7.58 23.40
CA LYS A 165 4.88 6.79 23.95
C LYS A 165 6.21 7.54 23.83
N GLU A 166 6.49 8.17 22.69
CA GLU A 166 7.71 8.96 22.49
C GLU A 166 7.83 10.15 23.46
N VAL A 167 6.72 10.78 23.84
CA VAL A 167 6.73 11.92 24.78
C VAL A 167 6.77 11.48 26.25
N GLN A 168 6.33 10.25 26.54
CA GLN A 168 6.27 9.70 27.91
C GLN A 168 7.48 8.84 28.30
N GLY A 169 8.24 8.32 27.33
CA GLY A 169 9.47 7.55 27.53
C GLY A 169 10.71 8.43 27.59
#